data_AF-A0A6G1I8X0-F1
#
_entry.id   AF-A0A6G1I8X0-F1
#
_cell.length_a   1.000
_cell.length_b   1.000
_cell.length_c   1.000
_cell.angle_alpha   90.00
_cell.angle_beta   90.00
_cell.angle_gamma   90.00
#
_symmetry.space_group_name_H-M   'P 1'
#
loop_
_entity.id
_entity.type
_entity.pdbx_description
1 polymer ?
#
loop_
_entity_poly.entity_id
_entity_poly.type
_entity_poly.pdbx_seq_one_letter_code
_entity_poly.pdbx_strand_id
1 'polypeptide(L)'
;MSELSFARQFLSALDSRPVKLASDHVQDPRGFPAQSAYILPKTPSLPTKRKRDADATTAPGTSPAAPTLTVALKNLKAPNYNVALAGQPLSASIYDLKTAYVEKAGLTTPVDKIKLLFNKKPTQDSKTLKDLLGDTAVSTKEVELTVMAMGPLVTKNEAEPATTKDAPAAAGASSATTMLQSDAFWHELQGFISQKIGGDQEAERLTRQFKTSWEKSR
;
A
#
# COMPACT_ATOMS: atom_id res chain seq x y z
N MET A 1 20.42 61.46 15.84
CA MET A 1 20.82 60.11 15.37
C MET A 1 20.69 60.08 13.87
N SER A 2 21.73 59.72 13.13
CA SER A 2 21.67 59.58 11.67
C SER A 2 21.03 58.23 11.30
N GLU A 3 20.40 58.15 10.13
CA GLU A 3 19.79 56.92 9.60
C GLU A 3 20.79 55.75 9.57
N LEU A 4 22.06 56.04 9.34
CA LEU A 4 23.15 55.06 9.32
C LEU A 4 23.36 54.43 10.71
N SER A 5 23.32 55.24 11.78
CA SER A 5 23.39 54.72 13.16
C SER A 5 22.18 53.86 13.51
N PHE A 6 20.97 54.27 13.08
CA PHE A 6 19.75 53.49 13.26
C PHE A 6 19.82 52.15 12.51
N ALA A 7 20.22 52.16 11.24
CA ALA A 7 20.32 50.95 10.42
C ALA A 7 21.32 49.94 11.01
N ARG A 8 22.49 50.40 11.48
CA ARG A 8 23.47 49.53 12.15
C ARG A 8 22.92 48.91 13.42
N GLN A 9 22.22 49.70 14.25
CA GLN A 9 21.65 49.22 15.49
C GLN A 9 20.48 48.25 15.25
N PHE A 10 19.67 48.49 14.22
CA PHE A 10 18.59 47.59 13.82
C PHE A 10 19.11 46.26 13.28
N LEU A 11 20.13 46.27 12.43
CA LEU A 11 20.76 45.05 11.93
C LEU A 11 21.41 44.23 13.05
N SER A 12 22.09 44.90 13.99
CA SER A 12 22.64 44.25 15.19
C SER A 12 21.53 43.61 16.06
N ALA A 13 20.37 44.27 16.19
CA ALA A 13 19.24 43.71 16.91
C ALA A 13 18.61 42.51 16.19
N LEU A 14 18.58 42.50 14.85
CA LEU A 14 18.10 41.36 14.07
C LEU A 14 19.03 40.16 14.16
N ASP A 15 20.35 40.39 14.11
CA ASP A 15 21.36 39.34 14.17
C ASP A 15 21.36 38.61 15.53
N SER A 16 20.96 39.31 16.60
CA SER A 16 20.80 38.71 17.93
C SER A 16 19.61 37.73 18.05
N ARG A 17 18.70 37.71 17.07
CA ARG A 17 17.49 36.88 17.11
C ARG A 17 17.71 35.55 16.39
N PRO A 18 17.24 34.42 16.96
CA PRO A 18 17.39 33.13 16.31
C PRO A 18 16.64 33.10 14.97
N VAL A 19 17.33 32.70 13.90
CA VAL A 19 16.76 32.56 12.55
C VAL A 19 15.68 31.47 12.49
N LYS A 20 15.76 30.48 13.39
CA LYS A 20 14.81 29.37 13.51
C LYS A 20 14.32 29.28 14.94
N LEU A 21 13.00 29.28 15.11
CA LEU A 21 12.36 28.93 16.37
C LEU A 21 12.15 27.41 16.40
N ALA A 22 12.43 26.78 17.54
CA ALA A 22 12.13 25.37 17.74
C ALA A 22 10.62 25.13 17.76
N SER A 23 10.18 23.88 17.50
CA SER A 23 8.76 23.50 17.56
C SER A 23 8.11 23.82 18.92
N ASP A 24 8.90 23.75 19.98
CA ASP A 24 8.43 23.88 21.37
C ASP A 24 8.65 25.30 21.92
N HIS A 25 8.96 26.27 21.05
CA HIS A 25 9.20 27.64 21.46
C HIS A 25 7.89 28.31 21.91
N VAL A 26 7.80 28.65 23.20
CA VAL A 26 6.69 29.41 23.79
C VAL A 26 7.24 30.71 24.38
N GLN A 27 6.67 31.85 24.00
CA GLN A 27 6.95 33.14 24.64
C GLN A 27 5.76 33.57 25.51
N ASP A 28 6.04 33.99 26.75
CA ASP A 28 5.03 34.50 27.67
C ASP A 28 4.55 35.89 27.19
N PRO A 29 3.23 36.07 26.94
CA PRO A 29 2.67 37.35 26.51
C PRO A 29 2.90 38.50 27.50
N ARG A 30 3.22 38.22 28.77
CA ARG A 30 3.50 39.23 29.79
C ARG A 30 4.90 39.85 29.67
N GLY A 31 5.81 39.22 28.92
CA GLY A 31 7.16 39.72 28.69
C GLY A 31 7.28 40.69 27.52
N PHE A 32 6.23 40.86 26.70
CA PHE A 32 6.28 41.80 25.59
C PHE A 32 6.23 43.25 26.10
N PRO A 33 7.04 44.17 25.53
CA PRO A 33 6.92 45.58 25.85
C PRO A 33 5.52 46.07 25.47
N ALA A 34 4.92 46.91 26.30
CA ALA A 34 3.62 47.51 26.01
C ALA A 34 3.74 48.37 24.73
N GLN A 35 3.24 47.84 23.62
CA GLN A 35 3.20 48.54 22.34
C GLN A 35 1.84 49.22 22.21
N SER A 36 1.82 50.51 21.90
CA SER A 36 0.58 51.19 21.51
C SER A 36 0.00 50.52 20.27
N ALA A 37 -1.33 50.32 20.23
CA ALA A 37 -1.99 49.71 19.07
C ALA A 37 -1.55 50.42 17.79
N TYR A 38 -0.90 49.69 16.89
CA TYR A 38 -0.46 50.23 15.61
C TYR A 38 -1.69 50.39 14.71
N ILE A 39 -2.31 51.56 14.78
CA ILE A 39 -3.42 51.93 13.89
C ILE A 39 -2.80 52.20 12.53
N LEU A 40 -2.67 51.16 11.73
CA LEU A 40 -2.34 51.29 10.32
C LEU A 40 -3.35 52.25 9.67
N PRO A 41 -2.88 53.24 8.89
CA PRO A 41 -3.76 53.97 7.98
C PRO A 41 -4.57 52.98 7.13
N LYS A 42 -5.87 53.23 6.95
CA LYS A 42 -6.74 52.38 6.12
C LYS A 42 -6.11 52.26 4.73
N THR A 43 -5.64 51.07 4.38
CA THR A 43 -5.08 50.83 3.05
C THR A 43 -6.19 50.87 2.00
N PRO A 44 -5.99 51.56 0.86
CA PRO A 44 -6.95 51.55 -0.22
C PRO A 44 -6.93 50.16 -0.86
N SER A 45 -8.01 49.40 -0.65
CA SER A 45 -8.26 48.06 -1.21
C SER A 45 -7.24 46.98 -0.84
N LEU A 46 -7.64 46.05 0.02
CA LEU A 46 -6.89 44.80 0.14
C LEU A 46 -7.08 43.99 -1.16
N PRO A 47 -6.01 43.40 -1.73
CA PRO A 47 -6.17 42.47 -2.84
C PRO A 47 -7.08 41.33 -2.38
N THR A 48 -8.15 41.10 -3.13
CA THR A 48 -9.07 39.98 -2.93
C THR A 48 -8.24 38.70 -2.82
N LYS A 49 -8.19 38.11 -1.61
CA LYS A 49 -7.56 36.80 -1.44
C LYS A 49 -8.22 35.88 -2.46
N ARG A 50 -7.42 35.27 -3.34
CA ARG A 50 -7.91 34.20 -4.23
C ARG A 50 -8.73 33.27 -3.35
N LYS A 51 -9.98 33.01 -3.72
CA LYS A 51 -10.80 31.99 -3.05
C LYS A 51 -9.92 30.74 -3.03
N ARG A 52 -9.40 30.39 -1.86
CA ARG A 52 -8.93 29.02 -1.66
C ARG A 52 -10.20 28.20 -1.82
N ASP A 53 -10.15 27.23 -2.73
CA ASP A 53 -11.22 26.26 -2.86
C ASP A 53 -11.57 25.74 -1.46
N ALA A 54 -12.87 25.58 -1.20
CA ALA A 54 -13.46 25.40 0.12
C ALA A 54 -13.01 24.13 0.88
N ASP A 55 -11.98 23.43 0.39
CA ASP A 55 -11.44 22.19 0.93
C ASP A 55 -10.12 22.39 1.72
N ALA A 56 -9.55 23.60 1.71
CA ALA A 56 -8.26 23.88 2.36
C ALA A 56 -8.39 24.57 3.74
N THR A 57 -9.36 24.13 4.56
CA THR A 57 -9.46 24.53 5.98
C THR A 57 -9.11 23.35 6.88
N THR A 58 -7.90 22.82 6.73
CA THR A 58 -7.35 21.83 7.67
C THR A 58 -6.48 22.53 8.70
N ALA A 59 -6.70 22.19 9.97
CA ALA A 59 -5.91 22.71 11.09
C ALA A 59 -4.42 22.34 10.94
N PRO A 60 -3.49 23.18 11.45
CA PRO A 60 -2.06 22.85 11.43
C PRO A 60 -1.82 21.50 12.13
N GLY A 61 -1.26 20.52 11.41
CA GLY A 61 -1.05 19.15 11.91
C GLY A 61 -1.88 18.07 11.22
N THR A 62 -2.84 18.44 10.36
CA THR A 62 -3.60 17.47 9.56
C THR A 62 -3.06 17.47 8.13
N SER A 63 -2.38 16.39 7.73
CA SER A 63 -2.02 16.18 6.31
C SER A 63 -3.31 16.23 5.49
N PRO A 64 -3.38 17.01 4.38
CA PRO A 64 -4.56 16.98 3.53
C PRO A 64 -4.79 15.53 3.12
N ALA A 65 -6.00 15.01 3.38
CA ALA A 65 -6.38 13.70 2.89
C ALA A 65 -6.20 13.76 1.37
N ALA A 66 -5.12 13.15 0.88
CA ALA A 66 -4.83 13.14 -0.54
C ALA A 66 -6.08 12.62 -1.25
N PRO A 67 -6.52 13.23 -2.37
CA PRO A 67 -7.66 12.73 -3.09
C PRO A 67 -7.41 11.25 -3.39
N THR A 68 -8.30 10.40 -2.87
CA THR A 68 -8.20 8.96 -2.98
C THR A 68 -9.16 8.48 -4.05
N LEU A 69 -8.70 7.51 -4.83
CA LEU A 69 -9.39 7.00 -6.00
C LEU A 69 -9.61 5.50 -5.83
N THR A 70 -10.76 5.01 -6.31
CA THR A 70 -11.01 3.57 -6.37
C THR A 70 -10.59 3.06 -7.74
N VAL A 71 -9.59 2.19 -7.79
CA VAL A 71 -9.02 1.66 -9.03
C VAL A 71 -9.51 0.23 -9.25
N ALA A 72 -10.29 0.01 -10.30
CA ALA A 72 -10.77 -1.30 -10.71
C ALA A 72 -9.81 -1.93 -11.73
N LEU A 73 -9.12 -3.00 -11.33
CA LEU A 73 -8.18 -3.75 -12.16
C LEU A 73 -8.90 -4.96 -12.77
N LYS A 74 -9.23 -4.89 -14.07
CA LYS A 74 -9.90 -5.97 -14.82
C LYS A 74 -8.90 -6.80 -15.61
N ASN A 75 -8.85 -8.11 -15.40
CA ASN A 75 -7.94 -9.00 -16.14
C ASN A 75 -8.66 -9.64 -17.33
N LEU A 76 -8.19 -9.35 -18.55
CA LEU A 76 -8.80 -9.86 -19.79
C LEU A 76 -8.60 -11.37 -20.00
N LYS A 77 -7.50 -11.92 -19.48
CA LYS A 77 -7.12 -13.31 -19.73
C LYS A 77 -7.72 -14.26 -18.71
N ALA A 78 -7.98 -13.77 -17.50
CA ALA A 78 -8.54 -14.55 -16.42
C ALA A 78 -9.50 -13.67 -15.59
N PRO A 79 -10.82 -13.70 -15.89
CA PRO A 79 -11.82 -12.82 -15.24
C PRO A 79 -11.97 -13.08 -13.73
N ASN A 80 -11.47 -14.21 -13.23
CA ASN A 80 -11.48 -14.56 -11.80
C ASN A 80 -10.52 -13.71 -10.96
N TYR A 81 -9.61 -12.94 -11.58
CA TYR A 81 -8.62 -12.10 -10.87
C TYR A 81 -8.90 -10.60 -11.04
N ASN A 82 -10.17 -10.22 -11.07
CA ASN A 82 -10.58 -8.81 -11.04
C ASN A 82 -10.49 -8.27 -9.62
N VAL A 83 -9.71 -7.21 -9.40
CA VAL A 83 -9.46 -6.65 -8.06
C VAL A 83 -9.79 -5.16 -8.05
N ALA A 84 -10.58 -4.72 -7.08
CA ALA A 84 -10.82 -3.31 -6.81
C ALA A 84 -9.90 -2.83 -5.67
N LEU A 85 -9.05 -1.87 -5.96
CA LEU A 85 -8.17 -1.19 -4.99
C LEU A 85 -8.83 0.12 -4.57
N ALA A 86 -9.49 0.12 -3.42
CA ALA A 86 -10.04 1.34 -2.84
C ALA A 86 -8.94 2.17 -2.17
N GLY A 87 -9.06 3.51 -2.22
CA GLY A 87 -8.22 4.40 -1.43
C GLY A 87 -6.85 4.73 -2.02
N GLN A 88 -6.62 4.55 -3.33
CA GLN A 88 -5.32 4.80 -3.94
C GLN A 88 -5.07 6.31 -4.10
N PRO A 89 -3.93 6.86 -3.66
CA PRO A 89 -3.64 8.27 -3.81
C PRO A 89 -3.36 8.61 -5.27
N LEU A 90 -3.70 9.82 -5.72
CA LEU A 90 -3.40 10.30 -7.08
C LEU A 90 -1.89 10.30 -7.43
N SER A 91 -1.03 10.34 -6.41
CA SER A 91 0.43 10.24 -6.56
C SER A 91 0.94 8.80 -6.71
N ALA A 92 0.08 7.78 -6.55
CA ALA A 92 0.48 6.39 -6.71
C ALA A 92 0.99 6.14 -8.13
N SER A 93 2.12 5.47 -8.23
CA SER A 93 2.69 5.06 -9.50
C SER A 93 2.01 3.79 -10.02
N ILE A 94 2.12 3.55 -11.32
CA ILE A 94 1.61 2.31 -11.93
C ILE A 94 2.37 1.09 -11.41
N TYR A 95 3.65 1.24 -11.06
CA TYR A 95 4.43 0.19 -10.40
C TYR A 95 3.79 -0.24 -9.09
N ASP A 96 3.39 0.72 -8.24
CA ASP A 96 2.73 0.45 -6.96
C ASP A 96 1.37 -0.23 -7.14
N LEU A 97 0.66 0.09 -8.22
CA LEU A 97 -0.61 -0.58 -8.55
C LEU A 97 -0.39 -2.02 -9.01
N LYS A 98 0.71 -2.31 -9.71
CA LYS A 98 1.06 -3.69 -10.09
C LYS A 98 1.44 -4.52 -8.87
N THR A 99 2.23 -3.97 -7.94
CA THR A 99 2.60 -4.67 -6.71
C THR A 99 1.38 -4.95 -5.85
N ALA A 100 0.52 -3.95 -5.64
CA ALA A 100 -0.74 -4.12 -4.92
C ALA A 100 -1.69 -5.12 -5.60
N TYR A 101 -1.71 -5.18 -6.94
CA TYR A 101 -2.47 -6.19 -7.67
C TYR A 101 -1.94 -7.60 -7.41
N VAL A 102 -0.63 -7.81 -7.47
CA VAL A 102 0.01 -9.10 -7.20
C VAL A 102 -0.31 -9.57 -5.78
N GLU A 103 -0.23 -8.66 -4.79
CA GLU A 103 -0.56 -8.95 -3.40
C GLU A 103 -2.04 -9.31 -3.19
N LYS A 104 -2.95 -8.51 -3.74
CA LYS A 104 -4.41 -8.70 -3.54
C LYS A 104 -4.98 -9.86 -4.34
N ALA A 105 -4.47 -10.09 -5.54
CA ALA A 105 -4.88 -11.23 -6.36
C ALA A 105 -4.15 -12.53 -5.95
N GLY A 106 -3.14 -12.46 -5.06
CA GLY A 106 -2.41 -13.63 -4.58
C GLY A 106 -1.56 -14.30 -5.67
N LEU A 107 -0.96 -13.49 -6.55
CA LEU A 107 -0.07 -13.98 -7.61
C LEU A 107 1.38 -13.94 -7.14
N THR A 108 2.23 -14.80 -7.70
CA THR A 108 3.70 -14.75 -7.55
C THR A 108 4.36 -14.32 -8.86
N THR A 109 3.57 -13.82 -9.80
CA THR A 109 4.06 -13.39 -11.11
C THR A 109 4.90 -12.12 -10.95
N PRO A 110 6.14 -12.07 -11.49
CA PRO A 110 6.96 -10.87 -11.45
C PRO A 110 6.26 -9.67 -12.08
N VAL A 111 6.43 -8.51 -11.46
CA VAL A 111 5.82 -7.23 -11.87
C VAL A 111 6.12 -6.88 -13.34
N ASP A 112 7.28 -7.28 -13.84
CA ASP A 112 7.73 -7.05 -15.23
C ASP A 112 6.88 -7.75 -16.28
N LYS A 113 6.24 -8.87 -15.91
CA LYS A 113 5.38 -9.64 -16.81
C LYS A 113 3.95 -9.08 -16.84
N ILE A 114 3.63 -8.08 -16.02
CA ILE A 114 2.29 -7.50 -15.91
C ILE A 114 2.29 -6.14 -16.59
N LYS A 115 1.46 -5.98 -17.62
CA LYS A 115 1.21 -4.70 -18.28
C LYS A 115 -0.16 -4.18 -17.86
N LEU A 116 -0.21 -2.91 -17.44
CA LEU A 116 -1.45 -2.21 -17.17
C LEU A 116 -1.82 -1.35 -18.38
N LEU A 117 -3.07 -1.47 -18.83
CA LEU A 117 -3.60 -0.75 -19.96
C LEU A 117 -4.66 0.25 -19.46
N PHE A 118 -4.48 1.51 -19.83
CA PHE A 118 -5.47 2.56 -19.64
C PHE A 118 -6.10 2.86 -21.00
N ASN A 119 -7.43 2.78 -21.13
CA ASN A 119 -8.14 2.94 -22.40
C ASN A 119 -7.53 2.12 -23.56
N LYS A 120 -7.23 0.84 -23.28
CA LYS A 120 -6.59 -0.12 -24.21
C LYS A 120 -5.15 0.24 -24.64
N LYS A 121 -4.52 1.26 -24.04
CA LYS A 121 -3.12 1.63 -24.31
C LYS A 121 -2.21 1.14 -23.18
N PRO A 122 -1.12 0.42 -23.47
CA PRO A 122 -0.13 0.04 -22.46
C PRO A 122 0.47 1.26 -21.78
N THR A 123 0.62 1.19 -20.46
CA THR A 123 1.06 2.32 -19.65
C THR A 123 2.39 2.00 -18.96
N GLN A 124 3.27 3.00 -18.92
CA GLN A 124 4.62 2.88 -18.36
C GLN A 124 4.59 3.06 -16.84
N ASP A 125 5.37 2.25 -16.14
CA ASP A 125 5.44 2.14 -14.68
C ASP A 125 5.78 3.46 -13.97
N SER A 126 6.54 4.34 -14.63
CA SER A 126 6.94 5.65 -14.10
C SER A 126 5.82 6.70 -14.07
N LYS A 127 4.68 6.45 -14.72
CA LYS A 127 3.55 7.39 -14.72
C LYS A 127 2.74 7.27 -13.44
N THR A 128 2.19 8.39 -12.99
CA THR A 128 1.28 8.42 -11.85
C THR A 128 -0.18 8.44 -12.30
N LEU A 129 -1.11 8.05 -11.43
CA LEU A 129 -2.55 8.15 -11.71
C LEU A 129 -2.97 9.56 -12.13
N LYS A 130 -2.35 10.59 -11.53
CA LYS A 130 -2.55 11.99 -11.92
C LYS A 130 -2.18 12.27 -13.38
N ASP A 131 -1.09 11.68 -13.88
CA ASP A 131 -0.64 11.89 -15.27
C ASP A 131 -1.51 11.14 -16.29
N LEU A 132 -2.15 10.04 -15.88
CA LEU A 132 -3.05 9.27 -16.73
C LEU A 132 -4.43 9.89 -16.86
N LEU A 133 -4.95 10.42 -15.75
CA LEU A 133 -6.27 11.01 -15.70
C LEU A 133 -6.26 12.50 -16.07
N GLY A 134 -5.14 13.20 -15.90
CA GLY A 134 -5.06 14.64 -16.14
C GLY A 134 -6.16 15.40 -15.38
N ASP A 135 -6.86 16.32 -16.06
CA ASP A 135 -7.98 17.09 -15.50
C ASP A 135 -9.23 16.25 -15.15
N THR A 136 -9.30 14.99 -15.61
CA THR A 136 -10.43 14.09 -15.28
C THR A 136 -10.27 13.40 -13.92
N ALA A 137 -9.12 13.58 -13.25
CA ALA A 137 -8.83 13.04 -11.93
C ALA A 137 -9.69 13.65 -10.81
N VAL A 138 -10.25 14.84 -11.06
CA VAL A 138 -11.13 15.53 -10.11
C VAL A 138 -12.60 15.14 -10.31
N SER A 139 -12.98 14.68 -11.50
CA SER A 139 -14.37 14.38 -11.86
C SER A 139 -14.74 12.90 -11.76
N THR A 140 -13.77 11.99 -11.88
CA THR A 140 -14.01 10.53 -11.82
C THR A 140 -13.39 9.92 -10.58
N LYS A 141 -14.22 9.36 -9.69
CA LYS A 141 -13.79 8.67 -8.46
C LYS A 141 -13.39 7.20 -8.69
N GLU A 142 -13.66 6.69 -9.88
CA GLU A 142 -13.45 5.30 -10.27
C GLU A 142 -12.64 5.24 -11.57
N VAL A 143 -11.57 4.44 -11.58
CA VAL A 143 -10.71 4.24 -12.75
C VAL A 143 -10.63 2.79 -13.09
N GLU A 144 -10.99 2.45 -14.33
CA GLU A 144 -10.83 1.11 -14.87
C GLU A 144 -9.49 0.98 -15.57
N LEU A 145 -8.62 0.10 -15.06
CA LEU A 145 -7.38 -0.31 -15.72
C LEU A 145 -7.50 -1.78 -16.10
N THR A 146 -7.03 -2.11 -17.29
CA THR A 146 -7.03 -3.47 -17.78
C THR A 146 -5.66 -4.12 -17.55
N VAL A 147 -5.63 -5.29 -16.92
CA VAL A 147 -4.42 -6.06 -16.65
C VAL A 147 -4.17 -7.06 -17.78
N MET A 148 -2.96 -7.04 -18.33
CA MET A 148 -2.48 -8.03 -19.28
C MET A 148 -1.22 -8.70 -18.72
N ALA A 149 -1.33 -9.99 -18.39
CA ALA A 149 -0.18 -10.80 -17.97
C ALA A 149 0.49 -11.45 -19.19
N MET A 150 1.80 -11.22 -19.36
CA MET A 150 2.65 -11.86 -20.34
C MET A 150 3.27 -13.11 -19.74
N GLY A 151 2.49 -14.18 -19.67
CA GLY A 151 2.91 -15.49 -19.16
C GLY A 151 1.80 -16.20 -18.40
N PRO A 152 1.98 -17.51 -18.09
CA PRO A 152 1.06 -18.22 -17.21
C PRO A 152 1.01 -17.53 -15.85
N LEU A 153 -0.21 -17.31 -15.37
CA LEU A 153 -0.46 -16.66 -14.10
C LEU A 153 -0.16 -17.66 -12.99
N VAL A 154 1.02 -17.54 -12.38
CA VAL A 154 1.38 -18.41 -11.26
C VAL A 154 0.70 -17.84 -10.02
N THR A 155 -0.25 -18.60 -9.49
CA THR A 155 -0.88 -18.28 -8.21
C THR A 155 0.09 -18.65 -7.09
N LYS A 156 0.00 -17.94 -5.97
CA LYS A 156 0.80 -18.19 -4.77
C LYS A 156 0.63 -19.60 -4.18
N ASN A 157 -0.26 -20.42 -4.75
CA ASN A 157 -0.38 -21.84 -4.43
C ASN A 157 0.66 -22.74 -5.13
N GLU A 158 1.44 -22.27 -6.10
CA GLU A 158 2.26 -23.16 -6.95
C GLU A 158 3.76 -22.81 -7.14
N ALA A 159 4.34 -21.85 -6.42
CA ALA A 159 5.81 -21.68 -6.35
C ALA A 159 6.17 -20.93 -5.05
N GLU A 160 7.00 -21.38 -4.11
CA GLU A 160 8.08 -22.39 -4.05
C GLU A 160 8.42 -22.60 -2.51
N PRO A 161 9.58 -23.16 -2.12
CA PRO A 161 9.87 -24.47 -1.51
C PRO A 161 9.48 -24.70 -0.02
N ALA A 162 9.79 -25.88 0.52
CA ALA A 162 9.36 -26.46 1.79
C ALA A 162 9.51 -25.61 3.09
N THR A 163 8.68 -25.97 4.09
CA THR A 163 8.57 -25.51 5.50
C THR A 163 8.05 -24.07 5.68
N THR A 164 6.86 -23.80 6.21
CA THR A 164 6.28 -24.26 7.48
C THR A 164 4.76 -24.08 7.41
N LYS A 165 3.99 -25.12 7.75
CA LYS A 165 2.53 -25.09 7.87
C LYS A 165 2.15 -24.37 9.17
N ASP A 166 1.37 -23.30 9.07
CA ASP A 166 0.24 -23.08 9.98
C ASP A 166 -0.94 -22.49 9.20
N ALA A 167 -2.14 -22.85 9.65
CA ALA A 167 -3.39 -23.01 8.89
C ALA A 167 -3.93 -21.76 8.13
N PRO A 168 -4.99 -21.96 7.30
CA PRO A 168 -6.31 -21.80 7.89
C PRO A 168 -7.26 -22.96 7.62
N ALA A 169 -7.94 -23.36 8.69
CA ALA A 169 -9.09 -24.24 8.67
C ALA A 169 -10.30 -23.51 8.06
N ALA A 170 -10.93 -24.14 7.07
CA ALA A 170 -12.40 -24.26 6.96
C ALA A 170 -12.77 -24.95 5.63
N ALA A 171 -12.56 -26.28 5.56
CA ALA A 171 -13.26 -27.12 4.59
C ALA A 171 -13.54 -28.48 5.22
N GLY A 172 -14.77 -28.62 5.72
CA GLY A 172 -15.53 -29.84 6.05
C GLY A 172 -14.78 -31.11 6.46
N ALA A 173 -15.15 -31.67 7.61
CA ALA A 173 -14.78 -33.01 8.08
C ALA A 173 -14.97 -34.13 7.01
N SER A 174 -15.81 -33.91 6.00
CA SER A 174 -15.97 -34.78 4.83
C SER A 174 -14.72 -34.84 3.94
N SER A 175 -13.99 -33.74 3.78
CA SER A 175 -12.78 -33.67 2.93
C SER A 175 -11.61 -34.44 3.57
N ALA A 176 -11.38 -34.25 4.87
CA ALA A 176 -10.32 -34.96 5.60
C ALA A 176 -10.52 -36.48 5.62
N THR A 177 -11.76 -36.94 5.80
CA THR A 177 -12.09 -38.37 5.78
C THR A 177 -11.93 -38.97 4.38
N THR A 178 -12.28 -38.21 3.34
CA THR A 178 -12.10 -38.63 1.93
C THR A 178 -10.62 -38.69 1.54
N MET A 179 -9.80 -37.76 2.05
CA MET A 179 -8.35 -37.76 1.84
C MET A 179 -7.66 -38.95 2.51
N LEU A 180 -8.04 -39.28 3.75
CA LEU A 180 -7.50 -40.45 4.48
C LEU A 180 -7.88 -41.80 3.85
N GLN A 181 -8.99 -41.84 3.10
CA GLN A 181 -9.39 -43.02 2.32
C GLN A 181 -8.61 -43.19 1.01
N SER A 182 -7.90 -42.16 0.55
CA SER A 182 -7.14 -42.22 -0.69
C SER A 182 -5.77 -42.88 -0.48
N ASP A 183 -5.37 -43.78 -1.38
CA ASP A 183 -4.02 -44.38 -1.34
C ASP A 183 -2.91 -43.38 -1.68
N ALA A 184 -3.25 -42.30 -2.39
CA ALA A 184 -2.32 -41.21 -2.72
C ALA A 184 -1.76 -40.52 -1.45
N PHE A 185 -2.62 -40.29 -0.45
CA PHE A 185 -2.20 -39.72 0.83
C PHE A 185 -1.17 -40.61 1.56
N TRP A 186 -1.40 -41.92 1.59
CA TRP A 186 -0.50 -42.87 2.25
C TRP A 186 0.85 -42.98 1.52
N HIS A 187 0.86 -42.89 0.19
CA HIS A 187 2.10 -42.82 -0.59
C HIS A 187 2.89 -41.51 -0.34
N GLU A 188 2.21 -40.38 -0.24
CA GLU A 188 2.84 -39.09 0.09
C GLU A 188 3.42 -39.11 1.52
N LEU A 189 2.68 -39.68 2.48
CA LEU A 189 3.17 -39.86 3.86
C LEU A 189 4.40 -40.75 3.92
N GLN A 190 4.43 -41.85 3.16
CA GLN A 190 5.62 -42.71 3.06
C GLN A 190 6.81 -41.94 2.50
N GLY A 191 6.63 -41.19 1.41
CA GLY A 191 7.69 -40.35 0.83
C GLY A 191 8.21 -39.30 1.82
N PHE A 192 7.32 -38.68 2.59
CA PHE A 192 7.70 -37.72 3.63
C PHE A 192 8.53 -38.37 4.74
N ILE A 193 8.12 -39.54 5.22
CA ILE A 193 8.85 -40.27 6.28
C ILE A 193 10.20 -40.75 5.76
N SER A 194 10.27 -41.29 4.54
CA SER A 194 11.52 -41.66 3.86
C SER A 194 12.48 -40.48 3.78
N GLN A 195 11.98 -39.28 3.42
CA GLN A 195 12.81 -38.08 3.31
C GLN A 195 13.35 -37.61 4.67
N LYS A 196 12.63 -37.83 5.77
CA LYS A 196 13.02 -37.38 7.11
C LYS A 196 13.91 -38.36 7.85
N ILE A 197 13.70 -39.66 7.66
CA ILE A 197 14.40 -40.72 8.39
C ILE A 197 15.55 -41.30 7.54
N GLY A 198 15.52 -41.12 6.21
CA GLY A 198 16.56 -41.60 5.29
C GLY A 198 16.55 -43.11 5.08
N GLY A 199 15.49 -43.81 5.49
CA GLY A 199 15.32 -45.26 5.38
C GLY A 199 13.96 -45.67 4.81
N ASP A 200 13.96 -46.21 3.59
CA ASP A 200 12.73 -46.58 2.87
C ASP A 200 11.96 -47.74 3.50
N GLN A 201 12.68 -48.71 4.08
CA GLN A 201 12.05 -49.85 4.75
C GLN A 201 11.37 -49.46 6.08
N GLU A 202 11.94 -48.52 6.82
CA GLU A 202 11.36 -48.01 8.07
C GLU A 202 10.16 -47.11 7.79
N ALA A 203 10.24 -46.30 6.73
CA ALA A 203 9.13 -45.49 6.26
C ALA A 203 7.94 -46.35 5.82
N GLU A 204 8.18 -47.43 5.07
CA GLU A 204 7.12 -48.36 4.68
C GLU A 204 6.48 -49.05 5.89
N ARG A 205 7.30 -49.49 6.85
CA ARG A 205 6.81 -50.13 8.09
C ARG A 205 5.92 -49.19 8.90
N LEU A 206 6.35 -47.94 9.09
CA LEU A 206 5.61 -46.94 9.86
C LEU A 206 4.30 -46.57 9.16
N THR A 207 4.33 -46.31 7.84
CA THR A 207 3.12 -46.00 7.07
C THR A 207 2.10 -47.15 7.11
N ARG A 208 2.55 -48.40 7.00
CA ARG A 208 1.68 -49.58 7.16
C ARG A 208 1.10 -49.68 8.58
N GLN A 209 1.89 -49.41 9.61
CA GLN A 209 1.42 -49.41 10.99
C GLN A 209 0.38 -48.32 11.25
N PHE A 210 0.58 -47.11 10.70
CA PHE A 210 -0.40 -46.04 10.77
C PHE A 210 -1.69 -46.39 10.03
N LYS A 211 -1.61 -46.90 8.80
CA LYS A 211 -2.79 -47.30 8.01
C LYS A 211 -3.60 -48.39 8.72
N THR A 212 -2.95 -49.44 9.21
CA THR A 212 -3.63 -50.53 9.95
C THR A 212 -4.23 -50.06 11.28
N SER A 213 -3.56 -49.16 12.00
CA SER A 213 -4.11 -48.58 13.23
C SER A 213 -5.32 -47.68 12.97
N TRP A 214 -5.30 -46.93 11.87
CA TRP A 214 -6.40 -46.08 11.43
C TRP A 214 -7.61 -46.91 10.98
N GLU A 215 -7.40 -47.96 10.19
CA GLU A 215 -8.44 -48.91 9.79
C GLU A 215 -9.08 -49.61 11.00
N LYS A 216 -8.29 -49.89 12.03
CA LYS A 216 -8.79 -50.49 13.29
C LYS A 216 -9.51 -49.50 14.20
N SER A 217 -9.20 -48.21 14.10
CA SER A 217 -9.82 -47.13 14.89
C SER A 217 -11.09 -46.57 14.22
N ARG A 218 -11.41 -47.03 13.02
CA ARG A 218 -12.64 -46.72 12.30
C ARG A 218 -13.76 -47.66 12.71
#